data_AF-A0A6I3EUF3-F1
#
_entry.id   AF-A0A6I3EUF3-F1
#
_cell.length_a   1.000
_cell.length_b   1.000
_cell.length_c   1.000
_cell.angle_alpha   90.00
_cell.angle_beta   90.00
_cell.angle_gamma   90.00
#
_symmetry.space_group_name_H-M   'P 1'
#
loop_
_entity.id
_entity.type
_entity.pdbx_description
1 polymer ?
#
loop_
_entity_poly.entity_id
_entity_poly.type
_entity_poly.pdbx_seq_one_letter_code
_entity_poly.pdbx_strand_id
1 'polypeptide(L)'
;MSNPTEPSATHHVFDGAVDAVEDLGNVVEGIVDDLVLDRIDALKVLRAGTKEQKSAVLEQIAGRGKPEQDIVSELSKLKPLWRPDRFEEAHRMAMHSLEVLDRNGARAAQLPPLGPLKPIAQYVVQQMTRWIVKGHQNTLVTRIRKLYERREANSEWGSPEHHMLRRARIDAARVEPGYKGNPLGLPTFLVGGAILSSVISGLRAFIDWAFNGGLVQGVVLASVGGLVFGFLAWAALYSAGVARHRIKLCTDQPVKALWETVGACGHPPKDGSYDFAVYAIILLALAWVLVPLAIWLVVAKLN
;
A
#
# COMPACT_ATOMS: atom_id res chain seq x y z
N MET A 1 59.27 -1.28 -0.04
CA MET A 1 58.44 -0.10 -0.34
C MET A 1 57.97 -0.21 -1.78
N SER A 2 56.72 -0.63 -2.01
CA SER A 2 55.93 -0.34 -3.22
C SER A 2 54.58 -1.04 -3.10
N ASN A 3 53.52 -0.26 -2.92
CA ASN A 3 52.12 -0.69 -2.86
C ASN A 3 51.52 -0.61 -4.27
N PRO A 4 50.75 -1.59 -4.79
CA PRO A 4 50.03 -1.43 -6.04
C PRO A 4 48.66 -0.77 -5.81
N THR A 5 48.36 0.21 -6.64
CA THR A 5 47.14 1.02 -6.69
C THR A 5 45.93 0.22 -7.20
N GLU A 6 44.82 0.27 -6.46
CA GLU A 6 43.48 -0.19 -6.88
C GLU A 6 42.87 0.71 -7.97
N PRO A 7 42.11 0.17 -8.94
CA PRO A 7 41.35 0.98 -9.90
C PRO A 7 39.97 1.39 -9.37
N SER A 8 39.77 2.72 -9.39
CA SER A 8 38.54 3.53 -9.42
C SER A 8 37.18 2.81 -9.62
N ALA A 9 36.30 2.95 -8.62
CA ALA A 9 34.92 2.45 -8.56
C ALA A 9 33.85 3.35 -9.24
N THR A 10 34.24 4.29 -10.11
CA THR A 10 33.28 5.25 -10.72
C THR A 10 32.71 4.81 -12.06
N HIS A 11 33.20 3.73 -12.68
CA HIS A 11 32.72 3.26 -13.99
C HIS A 11 31.50 2.33 -13.91
N HIS A 12 31.29 1.63 -12.79
CA HIS A 12 30.19 0.67 -12.63
C HIS A 12 28.83 1.29 -12.29
N VAL A 13 28.78 2.55 -11.87
CA VAL A 13 27.52 3.24 -11.51
C VAL A 13 26.81 3.79 -12.76
N PHE A 14 27.56 4.12 -13.81
CA PHE A 14 26.99 4.59 -15.08
C PHE A 14 26.41 3.44 -15.93
N ASP A 15 27.05 2.27 -15.96
CA ASP A 15 26.52 1.08 -16.68
C ASP A 15 25.16 0.63 -16.13
N GLY A 16 25.02 0.55 -14.79
CA GLY A 16 23.74 0.14 -14.19
C GLY A 16 22.58 1.12 -14.42
N ALA A 17 22.88 2.39 -14.72
CA ALA A 17 21.86 3.38 -15.09
C ALA A 17 21.45 3.26 -16.57
N VAL A 18 22.38 2.87 -17.45
CA VAL A 18 22.10 2.60 -18.87
C VAL A 18 21.26 1.32 -19.00
N ASP A 19 21.61 0.26 -18.27
CA ASP A 19 20.85 -1.00 -18.24
C ASP A 19 19.41 -0.79 -17.75
N ALA A 20 19.20 0.08 -16.74
CA ALA A 20 17.87 0.40 -16.24
C ALA A 20 17.00 1.20 -17.23
N VAL A 21 17.63 2.00 -18.11
CA VAL A 21 16.93 2.75 -19.17
C VAL A 21 16.57 1.82 -20.33
N GLU A 22 17.44 0.87 -20.66
CA GLU A 22 17.19 -0.15 -21.69
C GLU A 22 16.08 -1.12 -21.27
N ASP A 23 16.05 -1.53 -20.00
CA ASP A 23 14.98 -2.36 -19.43
C ASP A 23 13.63 -1.62 -19.45
N LEU A 24 13.62 -0.31 -19.18
CA LEU A 24 12.44 0.55 -19.32
C LEU A 24 11.94 0.65 -20.77
N GLY A 25 12.86 0.70 -21.75
CA GLY A 25 12.52 0.70 -23.17
C GLY A 25 11.82 -0.59 -23.60
N ASN A 26 12.36 -1.75 -23.20
CA ASN A 26 11.79 -3.05 -23.50
C ASN A 26 10.41 -3.26 -22.85
N VAL A 27 10.20 -2.74 -21.64
CA VAL A 27 8.89 -2.77 -20.96
C VAL A 27 7.86 -1.92 -21.71
N VAL A 28 8.25 -0.74 -22.19
CA VAL A 28 7.34 0.14 -22.95
C VAL A 28 6.97 -0.48 -24.30
N GLU A 29 7.91 -1.10 -25.00
CA GLU A 29 7.66 -1.77 -26.28
C GLU A 29 6.68 -2.95 -26.10
N GLY A 30 6.87 -3.76 -25.06
CA GLY A 30 5.92 -4.82 -24.70
C GLY A 30 4.51 -4.32 -24.38
N ILE A 31 4.38 -3.19 -23.68
CA ILE A 31 3.07 -2.58 -23.38
C ILE A 31 2.38 -2.09 -24.67
N VAL A 32 3.14 -1.55 -25.63
CA VAL A 32 2.58 -1.07 -26.89
C VAL A 32 2.11 -2.23 -27.76
N ASP A 33 2.88 -3.31 -27.85
CA ASP A 33 2.51 -4.50 -28.61
C ASP A 33 1.26 -5.19 -28.02
N ASP A 34 1.19 -5.34 -26.70
CA ASP A 34 0.01 -5.86 -26.01
C ASP A 34 -1.22 -4.99 -26.27
N LEU A 35 -1.08 -3.66 -26.19
CA LEU A 35 -2.16 -2.72 -26.43
C LEU A 35 -2.66 -2.76 -27.89
N VAL A 36 -1.75 -2.95 -28.85
CA VAL A 36 -2.10 -3.07 -30.28
C VAL A 36 -2.81 -4.40 -30.55
N LEU A 37 -2.34 -5.51 -29.97
CA LEU A 37 -2.97 -6.82 -30.06
C LEU A 37 -4.40 -6.80 -29.48
N ASP A 38 -4.58 -6.22 -28.30
CA ASP A 38 -5.88 -6.05 -27.64
C ASP A 38 -6.87 -5.24 -28.50
N ARG A 39 -6.38 -4.21 -29.20
CA ARG A 39 -7.21 -3.37 -30.09
C ARG A 39 -7.65 -4.13 -31.34
N ILE A 40 -6.79 -4.96 -31.91
CA ILE A 40 -7.11 -5.80 -33.08
C ILE A 40 -8.16 -6.85 -32.71
N ASP A 41 -8.06 -7.44 -31.52
CA ASP A 41 -8.99 -8.45 -31.05
C ASP A 41 -10.36 -7.86 -30.65
N ALA A 42 -10.39 -6.63 -30.10
CA ALA A 42 -11.63 -5.88 -29.88
C ALA A 42 -12.42 -5.62 -31.18
N LEU A 43 -11.73 -5.42 -32.32
CA LEU A 43 -12.38 -5.23 -33.62
C LEU A 43 -13.00 -6.52 -34.18
N LYS A 44 -12.44 -7.69 -33.87
CA LYS A 44 -13.02 -9.00 -34.24
C LYS A 44 -14.34 -9.26 -33.49
N VAL A 45 -14.43 -8.86 -32.22
CA VAL A 45 -15.67 -8.96 -31.41
C VAL A 45 -16.78 -8.09 -31.99
N LEU A 46 -16.47 -6.87 -32.43
CA LEU A 46 -17.46 -5.97 -33.02
C LEU A 46 -17.98 -6.44 -34.39
N ARG A 47 -17.18 -7.24 -35.12
CA ARG A 47 -17.51 -7.80 -36.44
C ARG A 47 -18.34 -9.07 -36.40
N ALA A 48 -18.40 -9.78 -35.27
CA ALA A 48 -19.20 -11.00 -35.14
C ALA A 48 -20.70 -10.69 -35.22
N GLY A 49 -21.43 -11.47 -36.04
CA GLY A 49 -22.84 -11.19 -36.37
C GLY A 49 -23.85 -11.68 -35.33
N THR A 50 -23.49 -12.66 -34.51
CA THR A 50 -24.38 -13.27 -33.50
C THR A 50 -23.82 -13.16 -32.09
N LYS A 51 -24.69 -13.24 -31.08
CA LYS A 51 -24.31 -13.14 -29.66
C LYS A 51 -23.36 -14.26 -29.25
N GLU A 52 -23.58 -15.46 -29.76
CA GLU A 52 -22.80 -16.67 -29.48
C GLU A 52 -21.40 -16.58 -30.11
N GLN A 53 -21.28 -16.03 -31.32
CA GLN A 53 -19.98 -15.79 -31.94
C GLN A 53 -19.19 -14.71 -31.21
N LYS A 54 -19.85 -13.65 -30.74
CA LYS A 54 -19.22 -12.63 -29.89
C LYS A 54 -18.70 -13.25 -28.59
N SER A 55 -19.50 -14.08 -27.92
CA SER A 55 -19.09 -14.79 -26.71
C SER A 55 -17.90 -15.73 -26.95
N ALA A 56 -17.90 -16.51 -28.05
CA ALA A 56 -16.80 -17.41 -28.38
C ALA A 56 -15.49 -16.67 -28.69
N VAL A 57 -15.57 -15.52 -29.37
CA VAL A 57 -14.41 -14.65 -29.63
C VAL A 57 -13.93 -14.01 -28.32
N LEU A 58 -14.84 -13.56 -27.45
CA LEU A 58 -14.50 -13.04 -26.13
C LEU A 58 -13.85 -14.11 -25.23
N GLU A 59 -14.30 -15.36 -25.29
CA GLU A 59 -13.70 -16.49 -24.55
C GLU A 59 -12.33 -16.88 -25.09
N GLN A 60 -12.10 -16.77 -26.41
CA GLN A 60 -10.77 -16.97 -27.00
C GLN A 60 -9.79 -15.86 -26.61
N ILE A 61 -10.26 -14.60 -26.57
CA ILE A 61 -9.46 -13.44 -26.16
C ILE A 61 -9.18 -13.46 -24.66
N ALA A 62 -10.15 -13.87 -23.84
CA ALA A 62 -10.02 -13.90 -22.38
C ALA A 62 -8.98 -14.91 -21.88
N GLY A 63 -8.55 -15.87 -22.72
CA GLY A 63 -7.47 -16.80 -22.41
C GLY A 63 -7.76 -17.77 -21.25
N ARG A 64 -6.87 -18.75 -21.05
CA ARG A 64 -6.89 -19.70 -19.91
C ARG A 64 -5.83 -19.34 -18.89
N GLY A 65 -5.89 -18.10 -18.42
CA GLY A 65 -4.93 -17.57 -17.46
C GLY A 65 -5.00 -18.27 -16.11
N LYS A 66 -4.04 -17.94 -15.26
CA LYS A 66 -4.02 -18.37 -13.86
C LYS A 66 -5.31 -17.99 -13.10
N PRO A 67 -5.91 -16.78 -13.29
CA PRO A 67 -7.17 -16.44 -12.64
C PRO A 67 -8.33 -17.38 -12.99
N GLU A 68 -8.46 -17.79 -14.25
CA GLU A 68 -9.50 -18.70 -14.71
C GLU A 68 -9.32 -20.11 -14.13
N GLN A 69 -8.06 -20.56 -14.04
CA GLN A 69 -7.71 -21.82 -13.36
C GLN A 69 -8.02 -21.76 -11.86
N ASP A 70 -7.71 -20.63 -11.21
CA ASP A 70 -8.04 -20.41 -9.80
C ASP A 70 -9.57 -20.37 -9.59
N ILE A 71 -10.33 -19.75 -10.49
CA ILE A 71 -11.81 -19.75 -10.46
C ILE A 71 -12.34 -21.18 -10.55
N VAL A 72 -11.91 -21.98 -11.53
CA VAL A 72 -12.34 -23.38 -11.66
C VAL A 72 -11.93 -24.19 -10.42
N SER A 73 -10.71 -23.98 -9.92
CA SER A 73 -10.19 -24.63 -8.70
C SER A 73 -11.01 -24.27 -7.46
N GLU A 74 -11.41 -23.00 -7.29
CA GLU A 74 -12.21 -22.54 -6.15
C GLU A 74 -13.67 -22.99 -6.27
N LEU A 75 -14.26 -22.94 -7.46
CA LEU A 75 -15.63 -23.44 -7.71
C LEU A 75 -15.74 -24.96 -7.51
N SER A 76 -14.67 -25.71 -7.82
CA SER A 76 -14.66 -27.16 -7.59
C SER A 76 -14.66 -27.54 -6.09
N LYS A 77 -14.30 -26.59 -5.21
CA LYS A 77 -14.25 -26.78 -3.75
C LYS A 77 -15.57 -26.36 -3.12
N LEU A 78 -16.52 -27.29 -3.09
CA LEU A 78 -17.89 -27.04 -2.59
C LEU A 78 -18.01 -26.90 -1.07
N LYS A 79 -17.03 -27.38 -0.29
CA LYS A 79 -17.10 -27.34 1.17
C LYS A 79 -17.00 -25.90 1.70
N PRO A 80 -17.96 -25.41 2.51
CA PRO A 80 -17.92 -24.07 3.08
C PRO A 80 -16.73 -23.84 4.03
N LEU A 81 -16.32 -24.88 4.75
CA LEU A 81 -15.13 -24.93 5.60
C LEU A 81 -14.28 -26.15 5.24
N TRP A 82 -12.97 -25.94 5.07
CA TRP A 82 -12.04 -27.03 4.76
C TRP A 82 -11.66 -27.85 6.00
N ARG A 83 -11.46 -27.18 7.15
CA ARG A 83 -11.16 -27.81 8.44
C ARG A 83 -12.10 -27.28 9.53
N PRO A 84 -13.34 -27.81 9.61
CA PRO A 84 -14.32 -27.37 10.60
C PRO A 84 -13.81 -27.51 12.04
N ASP A 85 -13.11 -28.62 12.33
CA ASP A 85 -12.56 -28.97 13.64
C ASP A 85 -11.63 -27.89 14.24
N ARG A 86 -10.91 -27.14 13.40
CA ARG A 86 -9.97 -26.09 13.84
C ARG A 86 -10.48 -24.68 13.63
N PHE A 87 -11.66 -24.52 13.02
CA PHE A 87 -12.16 -23.21 12.63
C PHE A 87 -12.35 -22.27 13.81
N GLU A 88 -12.97 -22.74 14.90
CA GLU A 88 -13.22 -21.90 16.09
C GLU A 88 -11.93 -21.48 16.80
N GLU A 89 -10.93 -22.36 16.84
CA GLU A 89 -9.60 -22.03 17.37
C GLU A 89 -8.92 -20.98 16.49
N ALA A 90 -8.88 -21.20 15.17
CA ALA A 90 -8.27 -20.26 14.23
C ALA A 90 -8.96 -18.89 14.24
N HIS A 91 -10.29 -18.86 14.35
CA HIS A 91 -11.05 -17.62 14.50
C HIS A 91 -10.68 -16.88 15.79
N ARG A 92 -10.63 -17.57 16.93
CA ARG A 92 -10.24 -16.97 18.22
C ARG A 92 -8.82 -16.44 18.18
N MET A 93 -7.88 -17.19 17.61
CA MET A 93 -6.50 -16.74 17.41
C MET A 93 -6.42 -15.51 16.51
N ALA A 94 -7.17 -15.48 15.41
CA ALA A 94 -7.22 -14.32 14.52
C ALA A 94 -7.80 -13.09 15.21
N MET A 95 -8.91 -13.23 15.96
CA MET A 95 -9.50 -12.11 16.72
C MET A 95 -8.56 -11.61 17.82
N HIS A 96 -7.90 -12.53 18.52
CA HIS A 96 -6.90 -12.17 19.53
C HIS A 96 -5.70 -11.45 18.91
N SER A 97 -5.24 -11.88 17.72
CA SER A 97 -4.16 -11.20 17.01
C SER A 97 -4.49 -9.75 16.64
N LEU A 98 -5.75 -9.49 16.27
CA LEU A 98 -6.23 -8.14 15.99
C LEU A 98 -6.28 -7.28 17.25
N GLU A 99 -6.68 -7.85 18.38
CA GLU A 99 -6.66 -7.16 19.69
C GLU A 99 -5.21 -6.80 20.10
N VAL A 100 -4.28 -7.75 19.97
CA VAL A 100 -2.86 -7.52 20.28
C VAL A 100 -2.27 -6.45 19.38
N LEU A 101 -2.57 -6.50 18.08
CA LEU A 101 -2.14 -5.49 17.12
C LEU A 101 -2.75 -4.11 17.44
N ASP A 102 -3.99 -4.06 17.93
CA ASP A 102 -4.65 -2.81 18.32
C ASP A 102 -3.93 -2.11 19.48
N ARG A 103 -3.61 -2.90 20.50
CA ARG A 103 -3.01 -2.43 21.74
C ARG A 103 -1.53 -2.05 21.59
N ASN A 104 -0.82 -2.68 20.65
CA ASN A 104 0.64 -2.55 20.53
C ASN A 104 1.09 -1.91 19.22
N GLY A 105 0.33 -2.08 18.14
CA GLY A 105 0.72 -1.68 16.79
C GLY A 105 0.91 -0.17 16.63
N ALA A 106 0.11 0.65 17.32
CA ALA A 106 0.17 2.11 17.24
C ALA A 106 1.06 2.79 18.31
N ARG A 107 1.77 2.00 19.15
CA ARG A 107 2.68 2.56 20.16
C ARG A 107 3.83 3.32 19.50
N ALA A 108 4.36 4.35 20.17
CA ALA A 108 5.46 5.12 19.62
C ALA A 108 6.65 4.22 19.27
N ALA A 109 7.22 4.42 18.08
CA ALA A 109 8.43 3.72 17.68
C ALA A 109 9.63 4.28 18.45
N GLN A 110 10.60 3.42 18.77
CA GLN A 110 11.90 3.90 19.21
C GLN A 110 12.58 4.55 18.00
N LEU A 111 13.05 5.79 18.13
CA LEU A 111 13.75 6.50 17.06
C LEU A 111 15.25 6.58 17.35
N PRO A 112 16.09 6.65 16.30
CA PRO A 112 17.48 7.05 16.43
C PRO A 112 17.62 8.39 17.19
N PRO A 113 18.79 8.67 17.80
CA PRO A 113 19.03 9.93 18.50
C PRO A 113 19.10 11.10 17.50
N LEU A 114 17.95 11.72 17.24
CA LEU A 114 17.77 12.86 16.32
C LEU A 114 17.91 14.24 17.00
N GLY A 115 18.46 14.28 18.22
CA GLY A 115 18.64 15.51 18.99
C GLY A 115 17.32 16.29 19.21
N PRO A 116 17.30 17.63 19.06
CA PRO A 116 16.14 18.47 19.38
C PRO A 116 14.94 18.26 18.44
N LEU A 117 15.14 17.67 17.26
CA LEU A 117 14.06 17.38 16.30
C LEU A 117 13.31 16.07 16.61
N LYS A 118 13.80 15.29 17.59
CA LYS A 118 13.20 14.01 17.99
C LYS A 118 11.70 14.06 18.27
N PRO A 119 11.11 15.01 19.04
CA PRO A 119 9.68 15.00 19.32
C PRO A 119 8.83 15.18 18.05
N ILE A 120 9.27 16.01 17.11
CA ILE A 120 8.58 16.25 15.84
C ILE A 120 8.67 14.99 14.97
N ALA A 121 9.86 14.41 14.84
CA ALA A 121 10.07 13.15 14.12
C ALA A 121 9.23 12.01 14.70
N GLN A 122 9.19 11.89 16.03
CA GLN A 122 8.43 10.87 16.74
C GLN A 122 6.95 11.01 16.47
N TYR A 123 6.42 12.24 16.52
CA TYR A 123 5.03 12.52 16.22
C TYR A 123 4.66 12.09 14.81
N VAL A 124 5.42 12.53 13.80
CA VAL A 124 5.14 12.23 12.38
C VAL A 124 5.20 10.72 12.12
N VAL A 125 6.29 10.07 12.52
CA VAL A 125 6.47 8.62 12.36
C VAL A 125 5.36 7.84 13.06
N GLN A 126 4.95 8.27 14.26
CA GLN A 126 3.88 7.61 15.00
C GLN A 126 2.52 7.75 14.30
N GLN A 127 2.18 8.93 13.77
CA GLN A 127 0.92 9.10 13.02
C GLN A 127 0.88 8.21 11.77
N MET A 128 1.99 8.17 11.00
CA MET A 128 2.08 7.31 9.81
C MET A 128 1.97 5.82 10.18
N THR A 129 2.70 5.39 11.22
CA THR A 129 2.64 4.01 11.73
C THR A 129 1.21 3.65 12.15
N ARG A 130 0.55 4.53 12.92
CA ARG A 130 -0.82 4.33 13.37
C ARG A 130 -1.79 4.23 12.18
N TRP A 131 -1.62 5.07 11.16
CA TRP A 131 -2.44 5.02 9.95
C TRP A 131 -2.30 3.68 9.23
N ILE A 132 -1.07 3.21 9.01
CA ILE A 132 -0.80 1.91 8.34
C ILE A 132 -1.44 0.76 9.11
N VAL A 133 -1.18 0.69 10.42
CA VAL A 133 -1.68 -0.38 11.28
C VAL A 133 -3.21 -0.38 11.31
N LYS A 134 -3.84 0.77 11.55
CA LYS A 134 -5.31 0.89 11.61
C LYS A 134 -5.95 0.58 10.25
N GLY A 135 -5.33 1.01 9.15
CA GLY A 135 -5.78 0.69 7.79
C GLY A 135 -5.78 -0.82 7.52
N HIS A 136 -4.70 -1.51 7.93
CA HIS A 136 -4.61 -2.96 7.81
C HIS A 136 -5.65 -3.68 8.70
N GLN A 137 -5.81 -3.27 9.96
CA GLN A 137 -6.81 -3.84 10.88
C GLN A 137 -8.24 -3.69 10.33
N ASN A 138 -8.60 -2.49 9.87
CA ASN A 138 -9.92 -2.23 9.26
C ASN A 138 -10.17 -3.14 8.05
N THR A 139 -9.16 -3.28 7.18
CA THR A 139 -9.23 -4.17 6.01
C THR A 139 -9.39 -5.62 6.43
N LEU A 140 -8.60 -6.09 7.42
CA LEU A 140 -8.64 -7.46 7.90
C LEU A 140 -10.00 -7.81 8.50
N VAL A 141 -10.50 -7.04 9.47
CA VAL A 141 -11.77 -7.33 10.14
C VAL A 141 -12.94 -7.29 9.14
N THR A 142 -12.92 -6.34 8.20
CA THR A 142 -13.94 -6.25 7.14
C THR A 142 -13.88 -7.47 6.22
N ARG A 143 -12.68 -7.92 5.83
CA ARG A 143 -12.53 -9.11 4.97
C ARG A 143 -12.94 -10.38 5.68
N ILE A 144 -12.61 -10.54 6.96
CA ILE A 144 -13.03 -11.69 7.77
C ILE A 144 -14.56 -11.73 7.85
N ARG A 145 -15.22 -10.62 8.21
CA ARG A 145 -16.68 -10.56 8.26
C ARG A 145 -17.32 -10.91 6.90
N LYS A 146 -16.87 -10.28 5.82
CA LYS A 146 -17.39 -10.55 4.46
C LYS A 146 -17.13 -11.98 4.01
N LEU A 147 -16.02 -12.58 4.43
CA LEU A 147 -15.73 -13.98 4.17
C LEU A 147 -16.76 -14.88 4.87
N TYR A 148 -17.04 -14.63 6.14
CA TYR A 148 -18.04 -15.38 6.88
C TYR A 148 -19.46 -15.19 6.35
N GLU A 149 -19.83 -13.97 5.93
CA GLU A 149 -21.12 -13.69 5.28
C GLU A 149 -21.33 -14.55 4.03
N ARG A 150 -20.32 -14.61 3.15
CA ARG A 150 -20.39 -15.40 1.91
C ARG A 150 -20.38 -16.90 2.18
N ARG A 151 -19.61 -17.35 3.17
CA ARG A 151 -19.54 -18.77 3.53
C ARG A 151 -20.79 -19.26 4.26
N GLU A 152 -21.38 -18.46 5.16
CA GLU A 152 -22.66 -18.78 5.83
C GLU A 152 -23.76 -18.97 4.77
N ALA A 153 -23.82 -18.10 3.76
CA ALA A 153 -24.81 -18.21 2.68
C ALA A 153 -24.59 -19.43 1.77
N ASN A 154 -23.37 -19.96 1.69
CA ASN A 154 -23.05 -21.18 0.91
C ASN A 154 -23.16 -22.47 1.74
N SER A 155 -23.36 -22.37 3.05
CA SER A 155 -23.55 -23.53 3.92
C SER A 155 -25.00 -23.99 3.90
N GLU A 156 -25.20 -25.31 3.98
CA GLU A 156 -26.54 -25.86 4.16
C GLU A 156 -27.15 -25.35 5.47
N TRP A 157 -28.41 -24.92 5.41
CA TRP A 157 -29.08 -24.32 6.55
C TRP A 157 -29.20 -25.32 7.70
N GLY A 158 -28.77 -24.93 8.90
CA GLY A 158 -28.81 -25.78 10.10
C GLY A 158 -27.65 -26.79 10.22
N SER A 159 -26.73 -26.82 9.24
CA SER A 159 -25.48 -27.60 9.38
C SER A 159 -24.60 -27.06 10.53
N PRO A 160 -23.75 -27.90 11.15
CA PRO A 160 -22.78 -27.45 12.15
C PRO A 160 -21.92 -26.28 11.65
N GLU A 161 -21.45 -26.34 10.41
CA GLU A 161 -20.65 -25.30 9.76
C GLU A 161 -21.41 -23.99 9.64
N HIS A 162 -22.70 -24.03 9.30
CA HIS A 162 -23.57 -22.85 9.27
C HIS A 162 -23.65 -22.18 10.64
N HIS A 163 -23.81 -22.95 11.73
CA HIS A 163 -23.84 -22.41 13.10
C HIS A 163 -22.49 -21.83 13.55
N MET A 164 -21.38 -22.47 13.17
CA MET A 164 -20.02 -21.98 13.47
C MET A 164 -19.75 -20.65 12.76
N LEU A 165 -20.03 -20.58 11.45
CA LEU A 165 -19.85 -19.37 10.63
C LEU A 165 -20.74 -18.22 11.10
N ARG A 166 -22.01 -18.51 11.43
CA ARG A 166 -22.94 -17.49 11.96
C ARG A 166 -22.43 -16.86 13.25
N ARG A 167 -21.96 -17.68 14.21
CA ARG A 167 -21.39 -17.18 15.47
C ARG A 167 -20.18 -16.29 15.21
N ALA A 168 -19.21 -16.80 14.43
CA ALA A 168 -18.00 -16.06 14.10
C ALA A 168 -18.28 -14.75 13.32
N ARG A 169 -19.30 -14.74 12.45
CA ARG A 169 -19.77 -13.52 11.75
C ARG A 169 -20.32 -12.49 12.72
N ILE A 170 -21.19 -12.91 13.65
CA ILE A 170 -21.77 -12.02 14.66
C ILE A 170 -20.65 -11.41 15.51
N ASP A 171 -19.69 -12.22 15.94
CA ASP A 171 -18.55 -11.74 16.71
C ASP A 171 -17.71 -10.74 15.91
N ALA A 172 -17.33 -11.08 14.67
CA ALA A 172 -16.60 -10.18 13.78
C ALA A 172 -17.34 -8.86 13.52
N ALA A 173 -18.66 -8.91 13.33
CA ALA A 173 -19.51 -7.74 13.10
C ALA A 173 -19.62 -6.84 14.35
N ARG A 174 -19.61 -7.42 15.55
CA ARG A 174 -19.65 -6.66 16.81
C ARG A 174 -18.34 -5.94 17.09
N VAL A 175 -17.19 -6.52 16.72
CA VAL A 175 -15.88 -5.91 16.97
C VAL A 175 -15.44 -4.95 15.86
N GLU A 176 -15.96 -5.10 14.64
CA GLU A 176 -15.59 -4.26 13.47
C GLU A 176 -15.67 -2.74 13.74
N PRO A 177 -16.72 -2.19 14.40
CA PRO A 177 -16.78 -0.77 14.71
C PRO A 177 -15.61 -0.30 15.60
N GLY A 178 -15.13 -1.14 16.51
CA GLY A 178 -13.99 -0.83 17.38
C GLY A 178 -12.69 -0.62 16.61
N TYR A 179 -12.53 -1.28 15.46
CA TYR A 179 -11.35 -1.14 14.60
C TYR A 179 -11.49 -0.02 13.56
N LYS A 180 -12.71 0.45 13.27
CA LYS A 180 -13.01 1.48 12.24
C LYS A 180 -12.84 2.93 12.71
N GLY A 181 -12.28 3.16 13.90
CA GLY A 181 -12.01 4.50 14.42
C GLY A 181 -11.04 5.32 13.56
N ASN A 182 -11.00 6.64 13.80
CA ASN A 182 -10.16 7.57 13.02
C ASN A 182 -8.68 7.10 13.03
N PRO A 183 -8.09 6.79 11.86
CA PRO A 183 -6.73 6.28 11.77
C PRO A 183 -5.70 7.33 12.22
N LEU A 184 -6.04 8.61 12.08
CA LEU A 184 -5.26 9.71 12.64
C LEU A 184 -5.71 9.97 14.08
N GLY A 185 -4.76 10.07 15.01
CA GLY A 185 -5.04 10.45 16.40
C GLY A 185 -5.43 11.92 16.57
N LEU A 186 -5.70 12.61 15.46
CA LEU A 186 -6.14 13.99 15.40
C LEU A 186 -7.64 14.03 15.67
N PRO A 187 -8.09 14.81 16.66
CA PRO A 187 -9.50 15.10 16.80
C PRO A 187 -10.08 15.63 15.49
N THR A 188 -11.25 15.13 15.08
CA THR A 188 -11.91 15.52 13.82
C THR A 188 -12.11 17.03 13.72
N PHE A 189 -12.21 17.74 14.84
CA PHE A 189 -12.31 19.20 14.89
C PHE A 189 -11.04 19.93 14.43
N LEU A 190 -9.85 19.33 14.54
CA LEU A 190 -8.60 19.91 14.02
C LEU A 190 -8.46 19.73 12.50
N VAL A 191 -9.25 18.83 11.91
CA VAL A 191 -9.35 18.62 10.46
C VAL A 191 -10.57 19.40 9.92
N GLY A 192 -10.89 20.54 10.52
CA GLY A 192 -11.87 21.49 9.98
C GLY A 192 -11.26 22.40 8.93
N GLY A 193 -12.08 22.97 8.04
CA GLY A 193 -11.63 23.81 6.92
C GLY A 193 -10.76 25.00 7.32
N ALA A 194 -10.86 25.51 8.54
CA ALA A 194 -10.09 26.67 9.00
C ALA A 194 -8.57 26.41 9.14
N ILE A 195 -8.16 25.24 9.64
CA ILE A 195 -6.73 24.89 9.79
C ILE A 195 -6.13 24.50 8.44
N LEU A 196 -6.88 23.77 7.61
CA LEU A 196 -6.44 23.48 6.24
C LEU A 196 -6.27 24.77 5.44
N SER A 197 -7.18 25.74 5.60
CA SER A 197 -7.08 27.03 4.92
C SER A 197 -5.86 27.83 5.37
N SER A 198 -5.52 27.84 6.66
CA SER A 198 -4.33 28.56 7.16
C SER A 198 -3.03 27.90 6.72
N VAL A 199 -2.96 26.56 6.73
CA VAL A 199 -1.80 25.81 6.22
C VAL A 199 -1.64 26.03 4.71
N ILE A 200 -2.72 25.95 3.94
CA ILE A 200 -2.69 26.17 2.48
C ILE A 200 -2.34 27.63 2.16
N SER A 201 -2.90 28.60 2.89
CA SER A 201 -2.60 30.02 2.68
C SER A 201 -1.16 30.35 3.07
N GLY A 202 -0.65 29.79 4.17
CA GLY A 202 0.75 29.94 4.57
C GLY A 202 1.71 29.31 3.57
N LEU A 203 1.37 28.13 3.04
CA LEU A 203 2.15 27.47 1.99
C LEU A 203 2.16 28.29 0.69
N ARG A 204 1.00 28.79 0.24
CA ARG A 204 0.91 29.66 -0.95
C ARG A 204 1.70 30.95 -0.74
N ALA A 205 1.54 31.63 0.39
CA ALA A 205 2.29 32.85 0.69
C ALA A 205 3.81 32.61 0.74
N PHE A 206 4.25 31.46 1.26
CA PHE A 206 5.66 31.08 1.27
C PHE A 206 6.20 30.77 -0.13
N ILE A 207 5.43 30.04 -0.93
CA ILE A 207 5.75 29.75 -2.34
C ILE A 207 5.82 31.06 -3.14
N ASP A 208 4.82 31.92 -3.01
CA ASP A 208 4.76 33.21 -3.71
C ASP A 208 5.91 34.11 -3.27
N TRP A 209 6.23 34.18 -1.99
CA TRP A 209 7.42 34.89 -1.50
C TRP A 209 8.69 34.33 -2.13
N ALA A 210 8.86 33.02 -2.15
CA ALA A 210 10.06 32.36 -2.64
C ALA A 210 10.28 32.48 -4.16
N PHE A 211 9.20 32.43 -4.97
CA PHE A 211 9.30 32.56 -6.42
C PHE A 211 9.40 34.01 -6.89
N ASN A 212 8.97 34.99 -6.08
CA ASN A 212 8.92 36.40 -6.46
C ASN A 212 10.11 37.25 -6.00
N GLY A 213 11.03 36.76 -5.15
CA GLY A 213 12.26 37.50 -4.91
C GLY A 213 13.52 36.82 -5.44
N GLY A 214 14.65 37.44 -5.09
CA GLY A 214 15.95 37.18 -5.71
C GLY A 214 16.59 35.84 -5.31
N LEU A 215 17.83 35.65 -5.77
CA LEU A 215 18.65 34.42 -5.62
C LEU A 215 18.53 33.74 -4.24
N VAL A 216 18.62 34.54 -3.17
CA VAL A 216 18.59 34.05 -1.78
C VAL A 216 17.29 33.30 -1.45
N GLN A 217 16.14 33.78 -1.92
CA GLN A 217 14.84 33.19 -1.58
C GLN A 217 14.60 31.87 -2.30
N GLY A 218 15.06 31.77 -3.55
CA GLY A 218 15.06 30.53 -4.32
C GLY A 218 15.92 29.43 -3.70
N VAL A 219 17.13 29.77 -3.22
CA VAL A 219 18.02 28.83 -2.52
C VAL A 219 17.39 28.37 -1.20
N VAL A 220 16.76 29.28 -0.45
CA VAL A 220 16.04 28.94 0.78
C VAL A 220 14.89 27.99 0.51
N LEU A 221 14.08 28.23 -0.53
CA LEU A 221 12.98 27.34 -0.93
C LEU A 221 13.47 25.94 -1.30
N ALA A 222 14.49 25.86 -2.15
CA ALA A 222 15.06 24.58 -2.58
C ALA A 222 15.63 23.79 -1.38
N SER A 223 16.32 24.48 -0.47
CA SER A 223 16.89 23.88 0.74
C SER A 223 15.81 23.38 1.70
N VAL A 224 14.82 24.23 2.02
CA VAL A 224 13.72 23.88 2.92
C VAL A 224 12.86 22.77 2.31
N GLY A 225 12.52 22.88 1.02
CA GLY A 225 11.77 21.87 0.29
C GLY A 225 12.48 20.52 0.29
N GLY A 226 13.77 20.50 -0.07
CA GLY A 226 14.59 19.29 -0.04
C GLY A 226 14.65 18.65 1.35
N LEU A 227 14.82 19.45 2.41
CA LEU A 227 14.81 18.98 3.79
C LEU A 227 13.45 18.39 4.19
N VAL A 228 12.34 19.05 3.85
CA VAL A 228 10.98 18.59 4.18
C VAL A 228 10.66 17.31 3.42
N PHE A 229 10.88 17.26 2.11
CA PHE A 229 10.61 16.06 1.32
C PHE A 229 11.51 14.89 1.72
N GLY A 230 12.80 15.14 1.97
CA GLY A 230 13.72 14.13 2.47
C GLY A 230 13.32 13.59 3.83
N PHE A 231 12.91 14.47 4.75
CA PHE A 231 12.38 14.08 6.06
C PHE A 231 11.10 13.26 5.96
N LEU A 232 10.14 13.67 5.12
CA LEU A 232 8.90 12.93 4.91
C LEU A 232 9.13 11.56 4.27
N ALA A 233 10.03 11.47 3.28
CA ALA A 233 10.41 10.21 2.65
C ALA A 233 11.07 9.26 3.67
N TRP A 234 12.01 9.76 4.47
CA TRP A 234 12.62 8.99 5.56
C TRP A 234 11.57 8.51 6.58
N ALA A 235 10.69 9.40 7.04
CA ALA A 235 9.64 9.08 8.00
C ALA A 235 8.65 8.05 7.45
N ALA A 236 8.31 8.14 6.16
CA ALA A 236 7.47 7.18 5.45
C ALA A 236 8.09 5.78 5.40
N LEU A 237 9.37 5.67 5.01
CA LEU A 237 10.09 4.40 4.99
C LEU A 237 10.23 3.80 6.38
N TYR A 238 10.60 4.62 7.37
CA TYR A 238 10.78 4.16 8.74
C TYR A 238 9.47 3.65 9.35
N SER A 239 8.39 4.43 9.19
CA SER A 239 7.05 4.03 9.68
C SER A 239 6.52 2.79 8.95
N ALA A 240 6.74 2.65 7.64
CA ALA A 240 6.40 1.46 6.88
C ALA A 240 7.13 0.21 7.42
N GLY A 241 8.43 0.31 7.68
CA GLY A 241 9.23 -0.78 8.24
C GLY A 241 8.73 -1.21 9.63
N VAL A 242 8.50 -0.25 10.53
CA VAL A 242 7.98 -0.52 11.88
C VAL A 242 6.58 -1.14 11.83
N ALA A 243 5.68 -0.58 11.03
CA ALA A 243 4.31 -1.08 10.89
C ALA A 243 4.30 -2.50 10.32
N ARG A 244 5.06 -2.76 9.25
CA ARG A 244 5.19 -4.10 8.64
C ARG A 244 5.68 -5.13 9.63
N HIS A 245 6.73 -4.81 10.39
CA HIS A 245 7.27 -5.72 11.39
C HIS A 245 6.21 -6.09 12.45
N ARG A 246 5.46 -5.11 12.95
CA ARG A 246 4.41 -5.33 13.97
C ARG A 246 3.22 -6.10 13.41
N ILE A 247 2.75 -5.76 12.21
CA ILE A 247 1.67 -6.48 11.54
C ILE A 247 2.05 -7.94 11.33
N LYS A 248 3.27 -8.17 10.81
CA LYS A 248 3.80 -9.51 10.60
C LYS A 248 3.87 -10.33 11.88
N LEU A 249 4.44 -9.76 12.94
CA LEU A 249 4.57 -10.44 14.23
C LEU A 249 3.22 -10.82 14.84
N CYS A 250 2.21 -9.95 14.71
CA CYS A 250 0.91 -10.20 15.32
C CYS A 250 0.02 -11.09 14.45
N THR A 251 -0.06 -10.85 13.15
CA THR A 251 -1.17 -11.32 12.32
C THR A 251 -0.80 -12.40 11.31
N ASP A 252 0.46 -12.52 10.86
CA ASP A 252 0.80 -13.43 9.75
C ASP A 252 0.36 -14.87 10.02
N GLN A 253 0.76 -15.44 11.16
CA GLN A 253 0.47 -16.83 11.48
C GLN A 253 -1.02 -17.05 11.84
N PRO A 254 -1.65 -16.26 12.74
CA PRO A 254 -3.06 -16.45 13.09
C PRO A 254 -4.01 -16.26 11.91
N VAL A 255 -3.77 -15.25 11.07
CA VAL A 255 -4.61 -14.98 9.90
C VAL A 255 -4.40 -16.06 8.85
N LYS A 256 -3.15 -16.50 8.60
CA LYS A 256 -2.89 -17.60 7.67
C LYS A 256 -3.59 -18.89 8.12
N ALA A 257 -3.53 -19.22 9.41
CA ALA A 257 -4.22 -20.38 9.97
C ALA A 257 -5.73 -20.30 9.76
N LEU A 258 -6.34 -19.11 9.92
CA LEU A 258 -7.76 -18.91 9.62
C LEU A 258 -8.09 -19.09 8.13
N TRP A 259 -7.26 -18.56 7.23
CA TRP A 259 -7.46 -18.73 5.79
C TRP A 259 -7.31 -20.19 5.36
N GLU A 260 -6.38 -20.94 5.98
CA GLU A 260 -6.21 -22.37 5.73
C GLU A 260 -7.37 -23.23 6.26
N THR A 261 -8.01 -22.84 7.38
CA THR A 261 -9.17 -23.59 7.92
C THR A 261 -10.44 -23.32 7.11
N VAL A 262 -10.64 -22.09 6.64
CA VAL A 262 -11.75 -21.77 5.73
C VAL A 262 -11.52 -22.42 4.36
N GLY A 263 -10.33 -22.25 3.78
CA GLY A 263 -9.96 -22.76 2.47
C GLY A 263 -10.68 -22.06 1.31
N ALA A 264 -10.16 -22.26 0.08
CA ALA A 264 -10.75 -21.80 -1.18
C ALA A 264 -11.21 -20.32 -1.20
N CYS A 265 -10.51 -19.44 -0.48
CA CYS A 265 -10.90 -18.05 -0.25
C CYS A 265 -9.81 -17.06 -0.70
N GLY A 266 -8.98 -17.47 -1.66
CA GLY A 266 -7.78 -16.76 -2.06
C GLY A 266 -6.77 -16.57 -0.92
N HIS A 267 -6.05 -15.45 -0.98
CA HIS A 267 -4.99 -15.10 -0.03
C HIS A 267 -5.49 -14.08 1.00
N PRO A 268 -4.93 -14.08 2.23
CA PRO A 268 -5.22 -13.05 3.21
C PRO A 268 -4.80 -11.66 2.69
N PRO A 269 -5.45 -10.58 3.15
CA PRO A 269 -5.07 -9.22 2.76
C PRO A 269 -3.61 -8.95 3.11
N LYS A 270 -2.87 -8.40 2.16
CA LYS A 270 -1.52 -7.90 2.40
C LYS A 270 -1.58 -6.60 3.21
N ASP A 271 -0.50 -6.29 3.92
CA ASP A 271 -0.35 -4.99 4.55
C ASP A 271 -0.18 -3.86 3.51
N GLY A 272 -0.64 -2.65 3.84
CA GLY A 272 -0.47 -1.46 3.00
C GLY A 272 0.89 -0.79 3.16
N SER A 273 1.87 -1.45 3.81
CA SER A 273 3.18 -0.84 4.06
C SER A 273 3.96 -0.59 2.77
N TYR A 274 3.71 -1.41 1.74
CA TYR A 274 4.32 -1.25 0.43
C TYR A 274 3.88 0.05 -0.26
N ASP A 275 2.60 0.41 -0.17
CA ASP A 275 2.09 1.66 -0.75
C ASP A 275 2.82 2.89 -0.16
N PHE A 276 3.14 2.85 1.14
CA PHE A 276 3.96 3.89 1.77
C PHE A 276 5.42 3.91 1.32
N ALA A 277 6.01 2.74 1.09
CA ALA A 277 7.34 2.68 0.52
C ALA A 277 7.36 3.30 -0.88
N VAL A 278 6.32 3.03 -1.68
CA VAL A 278 6.14 3.66 -3.00
C VAL A 278 5.96 5.17 -2.86
N TYR A 279 5.11 5.65 -1.94
CA TYR A 279 4.98 7.09 -1.70
C TYR A 279 6.30 7.74 -1.27
N ALA A 280 7.10 7.06 -0.45
CA ALA A 280 8.40 7.58 -0.03
C ALA A 280 9.38 7.72 -1.22
N ILE A 281 9.40 6.72 -2.12
CA ILE A 281 10.20 6.76 -3.35
C ILE A 281 9.73 7.91 -4.24
N ILE A 282 8.42 8.08 -4.42
CA ILE A 282 7.85 9.19 -5.20
C ILE A 282 8.24 10.54 -4.58
N LEU A 283 8.15 10.70 -3.26
CA LEU A 283 8.56 11.94 -2.57
C LEU A 283 10.04 12.23 -2.76
N LEU A 284 10.89 11.20 -2.73
CA LEU A 284 12.33 11.35 -2.95
C LEU A 284 12.65 11.71 -4.40
N ALA A 285 11.98 11.07 -5.37
CA ALA A 285 12.08 11.43 -6.78
C ALA A 285 11.61 12.86 -7.05
N LEU A 286 10.48 13.27 -6.44
CA LEU A 286 10.00 14.65 -6.51
C LEU A 286 10.99 15.63 -5.91
N ALA A 287 11.58 15.32 -4.75
CA ALA A 287 12.63 16.17 -4.16
C ALA A 287 13.81 16.32 -5.13
N TRP A 288 14.23 15.21 -5.75
CA TRP A 288 15.35 15.18 -6.70
C TRP A 288 15.07 15.97 -7.98
N VAL A 289 13.82 16.09 -8.43
CA VAL A 289 13.45 16.86 -9.62
C VAL A 289 13.18 18.34 -9.28
N LEU A 290 12.44 18.59 -8.20
CA LEU A 290 11.99 19.94 -7.84
C LEU A 290 13.14 20.81 -7.32
N VAL A 291 14.11 20.24 -6.59
CA VAL A 291 15.24 21.00 -6.05
C VAL A 291 16.14 21.55 -7.18
N PRO A 292 16.63 20.75 -8.15
CA PRO A 292 17.38 21.27 -9.28
C PRO A 292 16.58 22.21 -10.18
N LEU A 293 15.29 21.91 -10.41
CA LEU A 293 14.43 22.78 -11.21
C LEU A 293 14.26 24.17 -10.57
N ALA A 294 14.06 24.22 -9.24
CA ALA A 294 13.99 25.48 -8.50
C ALA A 294 15.31 26.25 -8.59
N ILE A 295 16.45 25.57 -8.45
CA ILE A 295 17.78 26.18 -8.61
C ILE A 295 17.96 26.74 -10.03
N TRP A 296 17.59 25.96 -11.06
CA TRP A 296 17.70 26.37 -12.45
C TRP A 296 16.83 27.61 -12.76
N LEU A 297 15.56 27.61 -12.33
CA LEU A 297 14.65 28.76 -12.52
C LEU A 297 15.19 30.03 -11.86
N VAL A 298 15.85 29.89 -10.72
CA VAL A 298 16.46 31.01 -9.99
C VAL A 298 17.68 31.53 -10.74
N VAL A 299 18.56 30.64 -11.21
CA VAL A 299 19.73 31.00 -12.03
C VAL A 299 19.31 31.67 -13.34
N ALA A 300 18.26 31.14 -13.99
CA ALA A 300 17.73 31.70 -15.24
C ALA A 300 17.11 33.10 -15.07
N LYS A 301 16.64 33.47 -13.87
CA LYS A 301 16.16 34.83 -13.56
C LYS A 301 17.29 35.83 -13.28
N LEU A 302 18.52 35.36 -13.08
CA LEU A 302 19.68 36.22 -12.75
C LEU A 302 20.55 36.55 -13.96
N ASN A 303 20.41 35.77 -15.04
CA ASN A 303 20.97 36.05 -16.36
C ASN A 303 19.98 36.87 -17.18
#